data_AF-A0A1E2WQS4-F1
#
_entry.id   AF-A0A1E2WQS4-F1
#
_cell.length_a   1.000
_cell.length_b   1.000
_cell.length_c   1.000
_cell.angle_alpha   90.00
_cell.angle_beta   90.00
_cell.angle_gamma   90.00
#
_symmetry.space_group_name_H-M   'P 1'
#
loop_
_entity.id
_entity.type
_entity.pdbx_description
1 polymer ?
#
loop_
_entity_poly.entity_id
_entity_poly.type
_entity_poly.pdbx_seq_one_letter_code
_entity_poly.pdbx_strand_id
1 'polypeptide(L)'
;MKTAEKLAAGWLLTLGFMFVTLSATAVFEKLATRKVIILPKDEYEFNAPNTTYEDDNAAIGGIIFGVPTLTLGTWLALGLYRQSRQEKKAINQQHSDRLQSIFYEMLQENHGRVTVLGFAMQSQLPAANARQYLDEKAKEFNANFKVNEEGAVSYHFDV
;
A
#
# COMPACT_ATOMS: atom_id res chain seq x y z
N MET A 1 14.47 8.63 -16.88
CA MET A 1 13.80 7.43 -17.47
C MET A 1 12.74 6.78 -16.57
N LYS A 2 12.58 7.11 -15.27
CA LYS A 2 11.66 6.43 -14.32
C LYS A 2 10.16 6.82 -14.39
N THR A 3 9.78 7.76 -15.25
CA THR A 3 8.41 8.27 -15.35
C THR A 3 7.58 7.55 -16.42
N ALA A 4 8.22 7.05 -17.48
CA ALA A 4 7.56 6.32 -18.56
C ALA A 4 6.98 4.98 -18.07
N GLU A 5 7.69 4.28 -17.19
CA GLU A 5 7.25 3.00 -16.60
C GLU A 5 5.99 3.16 -15.74
N LYS A 6 5.89 4.28 -15.00
CA LYS A 6 4.73 4.57 -14.14
C LYS A 6 3.48 4.91 -14.95
N LEU A 7 3.64 5.56 -16.09
CA LEU A 7 2.53 5.89 -17.00
C LEU A 7 2.05 4.64 -17.75
N ALA A 8 2.97 3.79 -18.21
CA ALA A 8 2.63 2.53 -18.87
C ALA A 8 1.81 1.59 -17.95
N ALA A 9 2.18 1.51 -16.67
CA ALA A 9 1.45 0.70 -15.69
C ALA A 9 0.01 1.20 -15.46
N GLY A 10 -0.20 2.52 -15.42
CA GLY A 10 -1.53 3.11 -15.29
C GLY A 10 -2.42 2.84 -16.51
N TRP A 11 -1.86 2.94 -17.72
CA TRP A 11 -2.58 2.69 -18.97
C TRP A 11 -2.88 1.22 -19.20
N LEU A 12 -1.98 0.31 -18.82
CA LEU A 12 -2.21 -1.13 -18.94
C LEU A 12 -3.30 -1.62 -17.98
N LEU A 13 -3.42 -1.02 -16.79
CA LEU A 13 -4.44 -1.38 -15.81
C LEU A 13 -5.83 -0.95 -16.26
N THR A 14 -5.97 0.22 -16.88
CA THR A 14 -7.26 0.68 -17.42
C THR A 14 -7.68 -0.13 -18.64
N LEU A 15 -6.74 -0.46 -19.55
CA LEU A 15 -7.01 -1.32 -20.71
C LEU A 15 -7.37 -2.76 -20.30
N GLY A 16 -6.65 -3.32 -19.33
CA GLY A 16 -6.94 -4.65 -18.79
C GLY A 16 -8.30 -4.73 -18.11
N PHE A 17 -8.69 -3.70 -17.34
CA PHE A 17 -10.01 -3.64 -16.71
C PHE A 17 -11.14 -3.58 -17.75
N MET A 18 -10.96 -2.79 -18.81
CA MET A 18 -11.97 -2.68 -19.87
C MET A 18 -12.23 -4.05 -20.55
N PHE A 19 -11.18 -4.84 -20.78
CA PHE A 19 -11.29 -6.17 -21.37
C PHE A 19 -11.98 -7.18 -20.44
N VAL A 20 -11.72 -7.10 -19.13
CA VAL A 20 -12.39 -7.93 -18.12
C VAL A 20 -13.88 -7.58 -18.01
N THR A 21 -14.24 -6.29 -18.06
CA THR A 21 -15.65 -5.88 -18.02
C THR A 21 -16.46 -6.35 -19.24
N LEU A 22 -15.84 -6.37 -20.43
CA LEU A 22 -16.49 -6.86 -21.66
C LEU A 22 -16.63 -8.40 -21.67
N SER A 23 -15.74 -9.11 -20.99
CA SER A 23 -15.81 -10.58 -20.87
C SER A 23 -16.80 -11.04 -19.80
N ALA A 24 -17.00 -10.26 -18.73
CA ALA A 24 -17.93 -10.61 -17.66
C ALA A 24 -19.39 -10.60 -18.13
N THR A 25 -19.78 -9.65 -18.97
CA THR A 25 -21.16 -9.56 -19.49
C THR A 25 -21.58 -10.80 -20.27
N ALA A 26 -20.70 -11.35 -21.12
CA ALA A 26 -20.98 -12.57 -21.89
C ALA A 26 -21.15 -13.83 -21.01
N VAL A 27 -20.38 -13.94 -19.92
CA VAL A 27 -20.49 -15.05 -18.97
C VAL A 27 -21.76 -14.93 -18.12
N PHE A 28 -22.11 -13.72 -17.70
CA PHE A 28 -23.36 -13.46 -16.97
C PHE A 28 -24.60 -13.73 -17.83
N GLU A 29 -24.55 -13.42 -19.13
CA GLU A 29 -25.64 -13.70 -20.06
C GLU A 29 -25.83 -15.22 -20.27
N LYS A 30 -24.74 -15.99 -20.41
CA LYS A 30 -24.75 -17.48 -20.49
C LYS A 30 -25.26 -18.14 -19.21
N LEU A 31 -24.99 -17.54 -18.04
CA LEU A 31 -25.51 -18.00 -16.74
C LEU A 31 -26.98 -17.64 -16.52
N ALA A 32 -27.42 -16.47 -17.00
CA ALA A 32 -28.81 -16.03 -16.90
C ALA A 32 -29.76 -16.87 -17.78
N THR A 33 -29.34 -17.22 -19.00
CA THR A 33 -30.12 -18.11 -19.89
C THR A 33 -30.16 -19.56 -19.39
N ARG A 34 -29.11 -20.03 -18.69
CA ARG A 34 -29.06 -21.40 -18.16
C ARG A 34 -30.07 -21.68 -17.04
N LYS A 35 -30.59 -20.65 -16.36
CA LYS A 35 -31.53 -20.82 -15.23
C LYS A 35 -33.01 -20.91 -15.67
N VAL A 36 -33.34 -20.68 -16.95
CA VAL A 36 -34.74 -20.52 -17.40
C VAL A 36 -35.32 -21.78 -18.08
N ILE A 37 -34.54 -22.80 -18.40
CA ILE A 37 -35.08 -24.00 -19.07
C ILE A 37 -35.25 -25.13 -18.04
N ILE A 38 -36.37 -25.14 -17.33
CA ILE A 38 -36.95 -26.38 -16.77
C ILE A 38 -38.19 -26.66 -17.62
N LEU A 39 -38.07 -27.58 -18.58
CA LEU A 39 -39.19 -28.10 -19.38
C LEU A 39 -39.75 -29.36 -18.70
N PRO A 40 -41.09 -29.50 -18.55
CA PRO A 40 -41.69 -30.73 -18.09
C PRO A 40 -41.51 -31.83 -19.16
N LYS A 41 -41.27 -33.04 -18.66
CA LYS A 41 -40.94 -34.26 -19.42
C LYS A 41 -42.23 -34.89 -19.97
N ASP A 42 -42.52 -34.67 -21.25
CA ASP A 42 -43.49 -35.47 -21.99
C ASP A 42 -42.84 -36.00 -23.29
N GLU A 43 -42.94 -37.31 -23.48
CA GLU A 43 -42.29 -38.10 -24.53
C GLU A 43 -42.88 -37.82 -25.92
N TYR A 44 -42.07 -37.32 -26.85
CA TYR A 44 -42.24 -37.50 -28.29
C TYR A 44 -40.86 -37.64 -28.96
N GLU A 45 -40.63 -38.76 -29.65
CA GLU A 45 -39.41 -39.03 -30.43
C GLU A 45 -39.31 -38.05 -31.60
N PHE A 46 -38.35 -37.12 -31.52
CA PHE A 46 -37.92 -36.29 -32.64
C PHE A 46 -36.49 -36.67 -33.01
N ASN A 47 -36.32 -37.32 -34.16
CA ASN A 47 -35.01 -37.60 -34.75
C ASN A 47 -34.40 -36.27 -35.24
N ALA A 48 -33.53 -35.66 -34.43
CA ALA A 48 -32.75 -34.49 -34.81
C ALA A 48 -31.47 -34.90 -35.55
N PRO A 49 -31.08 -34.21 -36.65
CA PRO A 49 -29.86 -34.51 -37.36
C PRO A 49 -28.63 -34.21 -36.51
N ASN A 50 -27.63 -35.07 -36.67
CA ASN A 50 -26.29 -35.00 -36.13
C ASN A 50 -25.57 -33.68 -36.50
N THR A 51 -25.62 -32.68 -35.64
CA THR A 51 -24.72 -31.53 -35.70
C THR A 51 -23.55 -31.72 -34.75
N THR A 52 -22.44 -32.07 -35.37
CA THR A 52 -21.06 -32.12 -34.92
C THR A 52 -20.63 -30.95 -34.02
N TYR A 53 -19.81 -31.30 -33.03
CA TYR A 53 -19.10 -30.48 -32.05
C TYR A 53 -18.42 -29.23 -32.61
N GLU A 54 -18.81 -28.04 -32.13
CA GLU A 54 -17.96 -26.84 -32.18
C GLU A 54 -18.40 -25.81 -31.10
N ASP A 55 -18.24 -26.12 -29.81
CA ASP A 55 -18.45 -25.13 -28.71
C ASP A 55 -17.37 -25.24 -27.62
N ASP A 56 -16.11 -25.51 -27.98
CA ASP A 56 -14.98 -25.53 -27.05
C ASP A 56 -13.94 -24.43 -27.34
N ASN A 57 -13.99 -23.75 -28.47
CA ASN A 57 -12.91 -22.83 -28.89
C ASN A 57 -13.06 -21.41 -28.32
N ALA A 58 -14.29 -20.96 -28.03
CA ALA A 58 -14.54 -19.60 -27.54
C ALA A 58 -14.18 -19.42 -26.06
N ALA A 59 -14.33 -20.46 -25.24
CA ALA A 59 -13.97 -20.43 -23.82
C ALA A 59 -12.49 -20.72 -23.57
N ILE A 60 -11.86 -21.55 -24.42
CA ILE A 60 -10.43 -21.88 -24.31
C ILE A 60 -9.54 -20.70 -24.75
N GLY A 61 -10.00 -19.87 -25.69
CA GLY A 61 -9.27 -18.67 -26.13
C GLY A 61 -9.00 -17.64 -25.01
N GLY A 62 -9.90 -17.51 -24.03
CA GLY A 62 -9.74 -16.59 -22.90
C GLY A 62 -8.72 -17.04 -21.85
N ILE A 63 -8.52 -18.35 -21.69
CA ILE A 63 -7.60 -18.92 -20.70
C ILE A 63 -6.14 -18.81 -21.17
N ILE A 64 -5.90 -18.97 -22.47
CA ILE A 64 -4.54 -18.92 -23.07
C ILE A 64 -3.92 -17.52 -22.98
N PHE A 65 -4.73 -16.45 -23.10
CA PHE A 65 -4.24 -15.07 -22.97
C PHE A 65 -4.42 -14.46 -21.56
N GLY A 66 -5.38 -14.95 -20.77
CA GLY A 66 -5.67 -14.39 -19.44
C GLY A 66 -4.71 -14.85 -18.34
N VAL A 67 -4.29 -16.12 -18.35
CA VAL A 67 -3.43 -16.66 -17.28
C VAL A 67 -2.00 -16.06 -17.29
N PRO A 68 -1.34 -15.87 -18.45
CA PRO A 68 -0.01 -15.25 -18.48
C PRO A 68 -0.02 -13.77 -18.05
N THR A 69 -1.08 -13.03 -18.38
CA THR A 69 -1.17 -11.61 -18.05
C THR A 69 -1.48 -11.37 -16.57
N LEU A 70 -2.32 -12.22 -15.95
CA LEU A 70 -2.60 -12.17 -14.52
C LEU A 70 -1.36 -12.46 -13.68
N THR A 71 -0.59 -13.49 -14.02
CA THR A 71 0.61 -13.86 -13.26
C THR A 71 1.67 -12.74 -13.30
N LEU A 72 1.92 -12.14 -14.46
CA LEU A 72 2.82 -11.01 -14.60
C LEU A 72 2.31 -9.75 -13.89
N GLY A 73 1.01 -9.46 -14.01
CA GLY A 73 0.37 -8.33 -13.33
C GLY A 73 0.47 -8.45 -11.80
N THR A 74 0.16 -9.63 -11.25
CA THR A 74 0.27 -9.90 -9.81
C THR A 74 1.73 -9.84 -9.33
N TRP A 75 2.69 -10.38 -10.09
CA TRP A 75 4.11 -10.33 -9.72
C TRP A 75 4.65 -8.89 -9.67
N LEU A 76 4.34 -8.09 -10.68
CA LEU A 76 4.74 -6.68 -10.74
C LEU A 76 4.08 -5.86 -9.63
N ALA A 77 2.78 -6.08 -9.36
CA ALA A 77 2.06 -5.39 -8.28
C ALA A 77 2.69 -5.68 -6.90
N LEU A 78 3.04 -6.93 -6.63
CA LEU A 78 3.72 -7.31 -5.38
C LEU A 78 5.13 -6.75 -5.29
N GLY A 79 5.88 -6.72 -6.40
CA GLY A 79 7.22 -6.13 -6.47
C GLY A 79 7.20 -4.64 -6.13
N LEU A 80 6.30 -3.88 -6.76
CA LEU A 80 6.13 -2.45 -6.50
C LEU A 80 5.65 -2.17 -5.06
N TYR A 81 4.77 -3.01 -4.52
CA TYR A 81 4.31 -2.89 -3.13
C TYR A 81 5.46 -3.07 -2.13
N ARG A 82 6.35 -4.04 -2.36
CA ARG A 82 7.54 -4.27 -1.52
C ARG A 82 8.52 -3.10 -1.60
N GLN A 83 8.77 -2.57 -2.79
CA GLN A 83 9.67 -1.43 -2.97
C GLN A 83 9.12 -0.16 -2.30
N SER A 84 7.83 0.11 -2.43
CA SER A 84 7.21 1.28 -1.78
C SER A 84 7.31 1.21 -0.25
N ARG A 85 7.22 0.01 0.34
CA ARG A 85 7.43 -0.19 1.78
C ARG A 85 8.89 0.08 2.19
N GLN A 86 9.86 -0.28 1.36
CA GLN A 86 11.28 -0.04 1.64
C GLN A 86 11.65 1.44 1.53
N GLU A 87 11.15 2.15 0.51
CA GLU A 87 11.39 3.59 0.35
C GLU A 87 10.80 4.38 1.52
N LYS A 88 9.58 4.05 1.96
CA LYS A 88 8.96 4.68 3.14
C LYS A 88 9.77 4.42 4.43
N LYS A 89 10.30 3.20 4.59
CA LYS A 89 11.16 2.86 5.73
C LYS A 89 12.46 3.66 5.70
N ALA A 90 13.11 3.77 4.53
CA ALA A 90 14.36 4.52 4.39
C ALA A 90 14.17 6.02 4.71
N ILE A 91 13.10 6.64 4.23
CA ILE A 91 12.80 8.05 4.51
C ILE A 91 12.52 8.26 6.00
N ASN A 92 11.71 7.40 6.62
CA ASN A 92 11.42 7.49 8.05
C ASN A 92 12.69 7.26 8.90
N GLN A 93 13.56 6.34 8.48
CA GLN A 93 14.82 6.08 9.15
C GLN A 93 15.74 7.29 9.09
N GLN A 94 15.94 7.88 7.92
CA GLN A 94 16.75 9.09 7.77
C GLN A 94 16.27 10.24 8.65
N HIS A 95 14.94 10.40 8.75
CA HIS A 95 14.35 11.42 9.60
C HIS A 95 14.60 11.11 11.09
N SER A 96 14.46 9.85 11.50
CA SER A 96 14.77 9.40 12.86
C SER A 96 16.25 9.59 13.22
N ASP A 97 17.16 9.17 12.35
CA ASP A 97 18.61 9.26 12.55
C ASP A 97 19.04 10.72 12.73
N ARG A 98 18.47 11.64 11.93
CA ARG A 98 18.72 13.08 12.07
C ARG A 98 18.22 13.65 13.40
N LEU A 99 17.03 13.25 13.87
CA LEU A 99 16.53 13.71 15.16
C LEU A 99 17.38 13.19 16.32
N GLN A 100 17.85 11.96 16.20
CA GLN A 100 18.72 11.33 17.18
C GLN A 100 20.11 12.00 17.21
N SER A 101 20.69 12.34 16.07
CA SER A 101 21.96 13.06 16.03
C SER A 101 21.85 14.44 16.69
N ILE A 102 20.80 15.20 16.36
CA ILE A 102 20.53 16.52 16.97
C ILE A 102 20.34 16.39 18.48
N PHE A 103 19.62 15.37 18.92
CA PHE A 103 19.41 15.10 20.34
C PHE A 103 20.74 14.88 21.07
N TYR A 104 21.60 13.99 20.57
CA TYR A 104 22.89 13.70 21.22
C TYR A 104 23.86 14.88 21.21
N GLU A 105 23.89 15.65 20.12
CA GLU A 105 24.68 16.88 20.03
C GLU A 105 24.27 17.86 21.13
N MET A 106 22.97 18.12 21.29
CA MET A 106 22.48 18.99 22.36
C MET A 106 22.75 18.44 23.76
N LEU A 107 22.72 17.11 23.96
CA LEU A 107 23.05 16.51 25.26
C LEU A 107 24.51 16.80 25.63
N GLN A 108 25.43 16.70 24.67
CA GLN A 108 26.84 16.99 24.90
C GLN A 108 27.09 18.48 25.14
N GLU A 109 26.51 19.35 24.31
CA GLU A 109 26.72 20.80 24.42
C GLU A 109 26.12 21.38 25.71
N ASN A 110 24.92 20.94 26.08
CA ASN A 110 24.15 21.52 27.18
C ASN A 110 24.23 20.69 28.47
N HIS A 111 25.20 19.78 28.58
CA HIS A 111 25.44 18.96 29.79
C HIS A 111 24.16 18.23 30.25
N GLY A 112 23.50 17.57 29.29
CA GLY A 112 22.27 16.81 29.52
C GLY A 112 20.99 17.65 29.58
N ARG A 113 21.05 18.98 29.52
CA ARG A 113 19.85 19.83 29.54
C ARG A 113 19.30 20.07 28.14
N VAL A 114 18.03 19.74 27.91
CA VAL A 114 17.35 20.01 26.64
C VAL A 114 15.99 20.66 26.88
N THR A 115 15.70 21.76 26.19
CA THR A 115 14.37 22.41 26.26
C THR A 115 13.53 22.05 25.04
N VAL A 116 12.20 22.06 25.20
CA VAL A 116 11.27 21.81 24.07
C VAL A 116 11.50 22.82 22.95
N LEU A 117 11.67 24.10 23.29
CA LEU A 117 11.89 25.17 22.32
C LEU A 117 13.23 25.00 21.58
N GLY A 118 14.32 24.74 22.32
CA GLY A 118 15.64 24.53 21.73
C GLY A 118 15.65 23.35 20.76
N PHE A 119 15.06 22.22 21.17
CA PHE A 119 14.96 21.06 20.29
C PHE A 119 14.07 21.34 19.07
N ALA A 120 12.93 22.01 19.24
CA ALA A 120 12.03 22.37 18.13
C ALA A 120 12.73 23.24 17.09
N MET A 121 13.52 24.23 17.53
CA MET A 121 14.30 25.08 16.65
C MET A 121 15.39 24.31 15.89
N GLN A 122 16.18 23.50 16.59
CA GLN A 122 17.31 22.76 16.01
C GLN A 122 16.83 21.66 15.04
N SER A 123 15.78 20.94 15.42
CA SER A 123 15.18 19.85 14.64
C SER A 123 14.19 20.33 13.56
N GLN A 124 13.83 21.61 13.57
CA GLN A 124 12.79 22.19 12.70
C GLN A 124 11.44 21.48 12.85
N LEU A 125 11.17 20.93 14.04
CA LEU A 125 9.90 20.28 14.37
C LEU A 125 8.90 21.25 14.99
N PRO A 126 7.60 21.05 14.74
CA PRO A 126 6.56 21.72 15.52
C PRO A 126 6.75 21.44 17.02
N ALA A 127 6.47 22.43 17.86
CA ALA A 127 6.67 22.33 19.31
C ALA A 127 5.96 21.11 19.94
N ALA A 128 4.79 20.71 19.43
CA ALA A 128 4.07 19.53 19.89
C ALA A 128 4.85 18.23 19.62
N ASN A 129 5.41 18.07 18.41
CA ASN A 129 6.18 16.90 18.02
C ASN A 129 7.53 16.85 18.76
N ALA A 130 8.16 18.01 18.95
CA ALA A 130 9.39 18.13 19.71
C ALA A 130 9.18 17.71 21.18
N ARG A 131 8.08 18.16 21.81
CA ARG A 131 7.71 17.74 23.18
C ARG A 131 7.48 16.23 23.24
N GLN A 132 6.69 15.68 22.32
CA GLN A 132 6.42 14.24 22.30
C GLN A 132 7.71 13.43 22.19
N TYR A 133 8.62 13.81 21.29
CA TYR A 133 9.90 13.12 21.14
C TYR A 133 10.74 13.17 22.41
N LEU A 134 10.81 14.32 23.07
CA LEU A 134 11.54 14.46 24.33
C LEU A 134 10.87 13.69 25.48
N ASP A 135 9.54 13.62 25.52
CA ASP A 135 8.79 12.80 26.50
C ASP A 135 9.09 11.31 26.32
N GLU A 136 9.17 10.83 25.08
CA GLU A 136 9.54 9.46 24.76
C GLU A 136 10.99 9.17 25.18
N LYS A 137 11.94 10.06 24.85
CA LYS A 137 13.34 9.94 25.27
C LYS A 137 13.52 10.06 26.78
N ALA A 138 12.74 10.89 27.45
CA ALA A 138 12.77 11.01 28.90
C ALA A 138 12.33 9.72 29.58
N LYS A 139 11.33 9.02 29.04
CA LYS A 139 10.93 7.69 29.53
C LYS A 139 12.00 6.64 29.26
N GLU A 140 12.63 6.67 28.08
CA GLU A 140 13.68 5.73 27.69
C GLU A 140 14.94 5.86 28.57
N PHE A 141 15.34 7.09 28.87
CA PHE A 141 16.57 7.39 29.63
C PHE A 141 16.34 7.76 31.09
N ASN A 142 15.10 7.64 31.60
CA ASN A 142 14.70 8.06 32.96
C ASN A 142 15.10 9.52 33.28
N ALA A 143 14.91 10.42 32.32
CA ALA A 143 15.26 11.83 32.47
C ALA A 143 14.27 12.56 33.39
N ASN A 144 14.78 13.51 34.16
CA ASN A 144 13.96 14.40 34.96
C ASN A 144 13.46 15.57 34.13
N PHE A 145 12.26 16.09 34.43
CA PHE A 145 11.76 17.32 33.82
C PHE A 145 11.51 18.39 34.88
N LYS A 146 11.79 19.64 34.51
CA LYS A 146 11.50 20.83 35.31
C LYS A 146 10.66 21.78 34.47
N VAL A 147 9.58 22.25 35.05
CA VAL A 147 8.73 23.30 34.49
C VAL A 147 9.15 24.61 35.16
N ASN A 148 9.48 25.63 34.37
CA ASN A 148 9.81 26.95 34.91
C ASN A 148 8.53 27.74 35.23
N GLU A 149 8.70 28.91 35.85
CA GLU A 149 7.58 29.79 36.25
C GLU A 149 6.76 30.33 35.06
N GLU A 150 7.35 30.30 33.86
CA GLU A 150 6.72 30.71 32.60
C GLU A 150 6.00 29.54 31.90
N GLY A 151 6.01 28.34 32.49
CA GLY A 151 5.39 27.12 31.94
C GLY A 151 6.23 26.40 30.88
N ALA A 152 7.48 26.81 30.64
CA ALA A 152 8.41 26.14 29.75
C ALA A 152 8.98 24.87 30.40
N VAL A 153 8.99 23.78 29.63
CA VAL A 153 9.49 22.46 30.07
C VAL A 153 10.94 22.27 29.63
N SER A 154 11.79 21.91 30.59
CA SER A 154 13.17 21.52 30.38
C SER A 154 13.39 20.09 30.87
N TYR A 155 14.05 19.28 30.06
CA TYR A 155 14.44 17.91 30.37
C TYR A 155 15.92 17.89 30.77
N HIS A 156 16.25 17.05 31.75
CA HIS A 156 17.60 16.81 32.23
C HIS A 156 17.89 15.32 32.14
N PHE A 157 18.77 14.98 31.21
CA PHE A 157 19.30 13.65 30.98
C PHE A 157 20.61 13.54 31.75
N ASP A 158 20.77 12.46 32.52
CA ASP A 158 22.06 12.15 33.15
C ASP A 158 23.01 11.61 32.06
N VAL A 159 24.10 12.34 31.78
CA VAL A 159 25.08 12.04 30.72
C VAL A 159 26.48 11.86 31.30
#